data_AF-A0AAU9SV07-F1
#
_entry.id   AF-A0AAU9SV07-F1
#
_cell.length_a   1.000
_cell.length_b   1.000
_cell.length_c   1.000
_cell.angle_alpha   90.00
_cell.angle_beta   90.00
_cell.angle_gamma   90.00
#
_symmetry.space_group_name_H-M   'P 1'
#
loop_
_entity.id
_entity.type
_entity.pdbx_description
1 polymer ?
#
loop_
_entity_poly.entity_id
_entity_poly.type
_entity_poly.pdbx_seq_one_letter_code
_entity_poly.pdbx_strand_id
1 'polypeptide(L)'
;MGFSKLMVTFTLLVVMSIAFDLLSGIRINAKTVPPTCYEECKATFHNPECNKFCIGLAYKNGSCIDPEGLYLSPFRRCCCNPIILAPPSL
;
A
#
# COMPACT_ATOMS: atom_id res chain seq x y z
N MET A 1 24.66 33.50 33.17
CA MET A 1 23.93 33.55 31.88
C MET A 1 24.15 32.26 31.05
N GLY A 2 24.10 31.07 31.68
CA GLY A 2 24.44 29.79 31.03
C GLY A 2 23.33 28.74 31.08
N PHE A 3 22.58 28.68 32.20
CA PHE A 3 21.46 27.76 32.38
C PHE A 3 20.30 27.99 31.42
N SER A 4 20.04 29.25 31.04
CA SER A 4 18.93 29.60 30.14
C SER A 4 19.10 29.03 28.73
N LYS A 5 20.35 28.89 28.25
CA LYS A 5 20.63 28.29 26.93
C LYS A 5 20.43 26.78 26.97
N LEU A 6 20.93 26.13 28.02
CA LEU A 6 20.79 24.67 28.20
C LEU A 6 19.32 24.25 28.34
N MET A 7 18.52 24.98 29.12
CA MET A 7 17.07 24.70 29.19
C MET A 7 16.40 24.82 27.83
N VAL A 8 16.68 25.90 27.07
CA VAL A 8 16.05 26.10 25.76
C VAL A 8 16.43 24.98 24.79
N THR A 9 17.70 24.56 24.75
CA THR A 9 18.13 23.45 23.90
C THR A 9 17.46 22.14 24.30
N PHE A 10 17.33 21.87 25.60
CA PHE A 10 16.69 20.65 26.09
C PHE A 10 15.21 20.61 25.72
N THR A 11 14.49 21.72 25.91
CA THR A 11 13.08 21.82 25.52
C THR A 11 12.90 21.66 24.01
N LEU A 12 13.80 22.23 23.21
CA LEU A 12 13.75 22.11 21.75
C LEU A 12 13.94 20.67 21.30
N LEU A 13 14.89 19.94 21.90
CA LEU A 13 15.11 18.53 21.62
C LEU A 13 13.89 17.69 21.98
N VAL A 14 13.29 17.93 23.13
CA VAL A 14 12.06 17.22 23.56
C VAL A 14 10.92 17.46 22.57
N VAL A 15 10.67 18.72 22.16
CA VAL A 15 9.62 19.04 21.18
C VAL A 15 9.90 18.37 19.83
N MET A 16 11.14 18.39 19.36
CA MET A 16 11.52 17.73 18.11
C MET A 16 11.36 16.21 18.19
N SER A 17 11.67 15.57 19.32
CA SER A 17 11.44 14.14 19.53
C SER A 17 9.96 13.78 19.49
N ILE A 18 9.11 14.54 20.21
CA ILE A 18 7.66 14.29 20.21
C ILE A 18 7.06 14.54 18.82
N ALA A 19 7.54 15.56 18.12
CA ALA A 19 7.15 15.82 16.73
C ALA A 19 7.62 14.72 15.79
N PHE A 20 8.82 14.14 15.99
CA PHE A 20 9.32 13.02 15.20
C PHE A 20 8.50 11.74 15.44
N ASP A 21 8.10 11.47 16.68
CA ASP A 21 7.21 10.35 17.01
C ASP A 21 5.81 10.56 16.42
N LEU A 22 5.27 11.78 16.47
CA LEU A 22 4.03 12.13 15.80
C LEU A 22 4.14 11.97 14.28
N LEU A 23 5.21 12.45 13.63
CA LEU A 23 5.42 12.27 12.19
C LEU A 23 5.75 10.82 11.81
N SER A 24 6.38 10.04 12.69
CA SER A 24 6.68 8.61 12.44
C SER A 24 5.43 7.74 12.64
N GLY A 25 4.56 8.10 13.60
CA GLY A 25 3.23 7.53 13.78
C GLY A 25 2.24 7.98 12.70
N ILE A 26 2.40 9.21 12.19
CA ILE A 26 1.83 9.72 10.94
C ILE A 26 2.79 9.37 9.79
N ARG A 27 3.33 8.14 9.77
CA ARG A 27 3.56 7.49 8.48
C ARG A 27 2.18 7.38 7.87
N ILE A 28 1.82 8.41 7.11
CA ILE A 28 1.16 8.34 5.82
C ILE A 28 0.62 6.92 5.61
N ASN A 29 -0.50 6.62 6.26
CA ASN A 29 -1.15 5.32 6.18
C ASN A 29 -1.83 5.28 4.81
N ALA A 30 -1.04 5.37 3.74
CA ALA A 30 -1.39 4.77 2.47
C ALA A 30 -1.54 3.29 2.82
N LYS A 31 -2.77 2.90 3.13
CA LYS A 31 -3.16 1.54 3.42
C LYS A 31 -3.04 0.78 2.10
N THR A 32 -1.81 0.48 1.71
CA THR A 32 -1.50 -0.27 0.50
C THR A 32 -1.95 -1.68 0.80
N VAL A 33 -3.14 -2.02 0.32
CA VAL A 33 -3.59 -3.42 0.31
C VAL A 33 -2.56 -4.18 -0.54
N PRO A 34 -1.78 -5.12 0.02
CA PRO A 34 -0.70 -5.75 -0.71
C PRO A 34 -1.26 -6.42 -1.98
N PRO A 35 -0.54 -6.33 -3.13
CA PRO A 35 -0.96 -7.00 -4.35
C PRO A 35 -1.10 -8.50 -4.04
N THR A 36 -2.29 -9.03 -4.27
CA THR A 36 -2.60 -10.43 -3.96
C THR A 36 -3.00 -11.11 -5.27
N CYS A 37 -2.40 -12.26 -5.53
CA CYS A 37 -2.68 -13.08 -6.71
C CYS A 37 -3.40 -14.36 -6.28
N TYR A 38 -4.49 -14.67 -6.97
CA TYR A 38 -5.34 -15.83 -6.74
C TYR A 38 -5.22 -16.80 -7.92
N GLU A 39 -5.20 -18.10 -7.64
CA GLU A 39 -5.12 -19.16 -8.67
C GLU A 39 -6.49 -19.43 -9.31
N GLU A 40 -7.10 -18.40 -9.92
CA GLU A 40 -8.49 -18.46 -10.37
C GLU A 40 -8.72 -18.13 -11.85
N CYS A 41 -7.71 -17.74 -12.64
CA CYS A 41 -7.93 -17.51 -14.07
C CYS A 41 -7.99 -18.81 -14.87
N LYS A 42 -9.16 -19.45 -14.86
CA LYS A 42 -9.50 -20.64 -15.64
C LYS A 42 -10.13 -20.27 -16.99
N ALA A 43 -10.45 -21.27 -17.80
CA ALA A 43 -11.07 -21.10 -19.12
C ALA A 43 -12.39 -20.31 -19.13
N THR A 44 -13.08 -20.17 -17.99
CA THR A 44 -14.32 -19.39 -17.85
C THR A 44 -14.15 -18.11 -17.02
N PHE A 45 -12.95 -17.86 -16.48
CA PHE A 45 -12.65 -16.73 -15.61
C PHE A 45 -11.48 -15.95 -16.22
N HIS A 46 -11.82 -14.93 -17.00
CA HIS A 46 -10.89 -14.15 -17.77
C HIS A 46 -10.65 -12.78 -17.10
N ASN A 47 -9.93 -11.90 -17.78
CA ASN A 47 -9.65 -10.54 -17.31
C ASN A 47 -10.87 -9.77 -16.77
N PRO A 48 -12.05 -9.74 -17.44
CA PRO A 48 -13.17 -8.96 -16.95
C PRO A 48 -13.75 -9.52 -15.64
N GLU A 49 -13.77 -10.84 -15.46
CA GLU A 49 -14.20 -11.49 -14.22
C GLU A 49 -13.20 -11.24 -13.09
N CYS A 50 -11.91 -11.40 -13.36
CA CYS A 50 -10.83 -11.07 -12.43
C CYS A 50 -10.89 -9.60 -11.98
N ASN A 51 -11.14 -8.68 -12.91
CA ASN A 51 -11.29 -7.27 -12.58
C ASN A 51 -12.49 -7.01 -11.66
N LYS A 52 -13.67 -7.60 -11.96
CA LYS A 52 -14.86 -7.48 -11.11
C LYS A 52 -14.63 -8.06 -9.71
N PHE A 53 -13.96 -9.21 -9.63
CA PHE A 53 -13.59 -9.86 -8.37
C PHE A 53 -12.68 -8.95 -7.53
N CYS A 54 -11.60 -8.44 -8.12
CA CYS A 54 -10.67 -7.54 -7.42
C CYS A 54 -11.34 -6.24 -6.97
N ILE A 55 -12.24 -5.66 -7.78
CA ILE A 55 -13.04 -4.49 -7.38
C ILE A 55 -13.96 -4.84 -6.18
N GLY A 56 -14.58 -6.02 -6.19
CA GLY A 56 -15.38 -6.51 -5.06
C GLY A 56 -14.58 -6.68 -3.76
N LEU A 57 -13.28 -6.97 -3.88
CA LEU A 57 -12.32 -7.03 -2.76
C LEU A 57 -11.71 -5.66 -2.39
N ALA A 58 -12.23 -4.55 -2.94
CA ALA A 58 -11.71 -3.20 -2.74
C ALA A 58 -10.27 -2.97 -3.24
N TYR A 59 -9.89 -3.63 -4.34
CA TYR A 59 -8.70 -3.30 -5.12
C TYR A 59 -9.04 -2.36 -6.29
N LYS A 60 -8.03 -1.72 -6.90
CA LYS A 60 -8.22 -0.75 -7.98
C LYS A 60 -8.72 -1.42 -9.26
N ASN A 61 -8.09 -2.54 -9.60
CA ASN A 61 -8.41 -3.39 -10.74
C ASN A 61 -7.73 -4.75 -10.55
N GLY A 62 -7.96 -5.67 -11.47
CA GLY A 62 -7.27 -6.94 -11.53
C GLY A 62 -7.08 -7.43 -12.96
N SER A 63 -6.05 -8.24 -13.17
CA SER A 63 -5.82 -8.90 -14.45
C SER A 63 -5.24 -10.30 -14.28
N CYS A 64 -5.59 -11.19 -15.22
CA CYS A 64 -5.00 -12.49 -15.37
C CYS A 64 -3.59 -12.35 -15.96
N ILE A 65 -2.59 -12.78 -15.20
CA ILE A 65 -1.18 -12.76 -15.60
C ILE A 65 -0.71 -14.20 -15.76
N ASP A 66 0.11 -14.43 -16.78
CA ASP A 66 0.82 -15.68 -16.98
C ASP A 66 2.14 -15.63 -16.18
N PRO A 67 2.33 -16.46 -15.14
CA PRO A 67 3.50 -16.40 -14.29
C PRO A 67 4.80 -16.78 -15.01
N GLU A 68 4.71 -17.50 -16.14
CA GLU A 68 5.87 -17.99 -16.90
C GLU A 68 6.11 -17.19 -18.19
N GLY A 69 5.19 -16.28 -18.56
CA GLY A 69 5.28 -15.51 -19.81
C GLY A 69 5.16 -16.37 -21.07
N LEU A 70 4.82 -17.65 -20.92
CA LEU A 70 4.58 -18.57 -22.01
C LEU A 70 3.10 -18.43 -22.41
N TYR A 71 2.84 -18.04 -23.66
CA TYR A 71 1.49 -17.81 -24.21
C TYR A 71 0.48 -18.97 -24.01
N LEU A 72 0.95 -20.14 -23.57
CA LEU A 72 0.19 -21.38 -23.39
C LEU A 72 0.13 -21.90 -21.94
N SER A 73 0.51 -21.13 -20.90
CA SER A 73 0.40 -21.68 -19.54
C SER A 73 -1.08 -21.77 -19.12
N PRO A 74 -1.57 -22.97 -18.72
CA PRO A 74 -2.92 -23.13 -18.17
C PRO A 74 -3.04 -22.52 -16.77
N PHE A 75 -1.93 -22.05 -16.19
CA PHE A 75 -1.82 -21.54 -14.83
C PHE A 75 -1.85 -20.01 -14.79
N ARG A 76 -2.85 -19.40 -15.43
CA ARG A 76 -3.05 -17.96 -15.30
C ARG A 76 -3.54 -17.62 -13.88
N ARG A 77 -2.96 -16.59 -13.29
CA ARG A 77 -3.32 -16.11 -11.95
C ARG A 77 -4.01 -14.76 -12.03
N CYS A 78 -5.09 -14.58 -11.29
CA CYS A 78 -5.76 -13.29 -11.18
C CYS A 78 -5.02 -12.45 -10.13
N CYS A 79 -4.37 -11.37 -10.55
CA CYS A 79 -3.64 -10.48 -9.65
C CYS A 79 -4.38 -9.16 -9.46
N CYS A 80 -4.67 -8.81 -8.22
CA CYS A 80 -5.36 -7.58 -7.86
C CYS A 80 -4.36 -6.46 -7.53
N ASN A 81 -4.53 -5.31 -8.18
CA ASN A 81 -3.66 -4.14 -7.95
C ASN A 81 -4.16 -3.29 -6.78
N PRO A 82 -3.28 -2.93 -5.83
CA PRO A 82 -3.64 -2.13 -4.67
C PRO A 82 -4.34 -0.83 -5.04
N ILE A 83 -5.30 -0.40 -4.22
CA ILE A 83 -5.67 1.01 -4.19
C ILE A 83 -4.60 1.73 -3.37
N ILE A 84 -3.79 2.54 -4.03
CA ILE A 84 -2.95 3.52 -3.34
C ILE A 84 -3.88 4.68 -2.99
N LEU A 85 -4.46 4.64 -1.79
CA LEU A 85 -5.10 5.82 -1.23
C LEU A 85 -3.97 6.79 -0.88
N ALA A 86 -3.83 7.84 -1.69
CA ALA A 86 -2.99 8.97 -1.32
C ALA A 86 -3.48 9.48 0.05
N PRO A 87 -2.58 9.84 0.97
CA PRO A 87 -2.99 10.47 2.21
C PRO A 87 -3.86 11.69 1.89
N PRO A 88 -4.89 11.99 2.70
CA PRO A 88 -5.58 13.27 2.58
C PRO A 88 -4.53 14.37 2.68
N SER A 89 -4.39 15.15 1.61
CA SER A 89 -3.58 16.36 1.60
C SER A 89 -4.16 17.32 2.64
N LEU A 90 -3.39 17.59 3.69
CA LEU A 90 -3.74 18.48 4.79
C LEU A 90 -3.13 19.86 4.56
#